data_AF-A0A939ACE1-F1
#
_entry.id   AF-A0A939ACE1-F1
#
_cell.length_a   1.000
_cell.length_b   1.000
_cell.length_c   1.000
_cell.angle_alpha   90.00
_cell.angle_beta   90.00
_cell.angle_gamma   90.00
#
_symmetry.space_group_name_H-M   'P 1'
#
loop_
_entity.id
_entity.type
_entity.pdbx_description
1 polymer ?
#
loop_
_entity_poly.entity_id
_entity_poly.type
_entity_poly.pdbx_seq_one_letter_code
_entity_poly.pdbx_strand_id
1 'polypeptide(L)'
;KVTPTGGDTSWENAKSHCSRLVLDGGGWRLPTIGELRSLIRGCPATEAGGSCSVKKGACLARSCRDDSCNGCGNFGGPANGCYWPHYIQGACTLYWSSSPVGDDDGYAWHVFFNSGLVYDGYFFVSSGSPVRCVR
;
A
#
# COMPACT_ATOMS: atom_id res chain seq x y z
N LYS A 1 -9.74 5.17 -19.42
CA LYS A 1 -8.67 4.64 -18.53
C LYS A 1 -9.35 4.16 -17.26
N VAL A 2 -9.61 2.86 -17.17
CA VAL A 2 -10.43 2.29 -16.10
C VAL A 2 -9.51 2.07 -14.90
N THR A 3 -9.76 2.78 -13.80
CA THR A 3 -9.11 2.50 -12.52
C THR A 3 -9.85 1.30 -11.93
N PRO A 4 -9.24 0.10 -11.82
CA PRO A 4 -9.88 -1.00 -11.12
C PRO A 4 -9.71 -0.72 -9.63
N THR A 5 -10.61 0.07 -9.07
CA THR A 5 -10.71 0.30 -7.62
C THR A 5 -11.86 -0.53 -7.11
N GLY A 6 -11.55 -1.71 -6.57
CA GLY A 6 -12.48 -2.41 -5.70
C GLY A 6 -12.77 -1.54 -4.49
N GLY A 7 -14.04 -1.50 -4.07
CA GLY A 7 -14.45 -0.82 -2.84
C GLY A 7 -13.78 -1.39 -1.60
N ASP A 8 -14.13 -0.86 -0.44
CA ASP A 8 -13.56 -1.29 0.84
C ASP A 8 -13.85 -2.76 1.09
N THR A 9 -12.80 -3.58 1.22
CA THR A 9 -12.95 -5.02 1.41
C THR A 9 -11.82 -5.61 2.23
N SER A 10 -12.05 -6.81 2.77
CA SER A 10 -11.05 -7.56 3.55
C SER A 10 -9.83 -7.87 2.70
N TRP A 11 -8.69 -8.13 3.33
CA TRP A 11 -7.44 -8.39 2.63
C TRP A 11 -7.51 -9.59 1.67
N GLU A 12 -8.18 -10.68 2.06
CA GLU A 12 -8.42 -11.83 1.18
C GLU A 12 -9.33 -11.48 0.01
N ASN A 13 -10.40 -10.73 0.27
CA ASN A 13 -11.29 -10.27 -0.78
C ASN A 13 -10.60 -9.29 -1.72
N ALA A 14 -9.66 -8.47 -1.24
CA ALA A 14 -8.88 -7.55 -2.05
C ALA A 14 -7.96 -8.30 -3.02
N LYS A 15 -7.27 -9.34 -2.53
CA LYS A 15 -6.47 -10.25 -3.37
C LYS A 15 -7.33 -10.93 -4.43
N SER A 16 -8.48 -11.49 -4.03
CA SER A 16 -9.44 -12.17 -4.91
C SER A 16 -10.08 -11.23 -5.94
N HIS A 17 -10.42 -10.01 -5.53
CA HIS A 17 -10.96 -8.98 -6.40
C HIS A 17 -9.97 -8.67 -7.52
N CYS A 18 -8.72 -8.37 -7.17
CA CYS A 18 -7.71 -8.06 -8.18
C CYS A 18 -7.44 -9.23 -9.11
N SER A 19 -7.31 -10.47 -8.61
CA SER A 19 -6.99 -11.62 -9.45
C SER A 19 -8.08 -12.00 -10.45
N ARG A 20 -9.34 -11.62 -10.18
CA ARG A 20 -10.49 -11.89 -11.07
C ARG A 20 -10.75 -10.80 -12.11
N LEU A 21 -10.02 -9.69 -12.06
CA LEU A 21 -10.18 -8.64 -13.08
C LEU A 21 -9.66 -9.15 -14.42
N VAL A 22 -10.54 -9.09 -15.44
CA VAL A 22 -10.22 -9.43 -16.84
C VAL A 22 -9.99 -8.18 -17.71
N LEU A 23 -10.01 -6.99 -17.09
CA LEU A 23 -9.72 -5.73 -17.76
C LEU A 23 -8.36 -5.82 -18.48
N ASP A 24 -8.28 -5.34 -19.71
CA ASP A 24 -7.02 -5.30 -20.48
C ASP A 24 -6.29 -6.66 -20.56
N GLY A 25 -7.04 -7.76 -20.65
CA GLY A 25 -6.50 -9.12 -20.76
C GLY A 25 -6.22 -9.82 -19.43
N GLY A 26 -6.54 -9.21 -18.29
CA GLY A 26 -6.40 -9.81 -16.97
C GLY A 26 -4.96 -9.85 -16.44
N GLY A 27 -4.68 -10.72 -15.46
CA GLY A 27 -3.36 -10.79 -14.81
C GLY A 27 -3.14 -9.74 -13.71
N TRP A 28 -4.20 -9.05 -13.31
CA TRP A 28 -4.17 -8.11 -12.20
C TRP A 28 -3.96 -8.82 -10.86
N ARG A 29 -3.33 -8.11 -9.93
CA ARG A 29 -3.13 -8.57 -8.56
C ARG A 29 -3.06 -7.39 -7.61
N LEU A 30 -3.15 -7.69 -6.32
CA LEU A 30 -2.89 -6.71 -5.28
C LEU A 30 -1.37 -6.41 -5.24
N PRO A 31 -0.95 -5.12 -5.22
CA PRO A 31 0.46 -4.73 -5.21
C PRO A 31 1.14 -5.19 -3.94
N THR A 32 2.40 -5.52 -4.02
CA THR A 32 3.26 -5.81 -2.86
C THR A 32 3.60 -4.53 -2.12
N ILE A 33 4.09 -4.64 -0.88
CA ILE A 33 4.46 -3.45 -0.11
C ILE A 33 5.58 -2.65 -0.80
N GLY A 34 6.51 -3.33 -1.48
CA GLY A 34 7.57 -2.69 -2.25
C GLY A 34 7.04 -1.89 -3.44
N GLU A 35 5.98 -2.38 -4.11
CA GLU A 35 5.34 -1.67 -5.23
C GLU A 35 4.53 -0.46 -4.76
N LEU A 36 3.85 -0.56 -3.61
CA LEU A 36 3.21 0.62 -3.03
C LEU A 36 4.25 1.66 -2.60
N ARG A 37 5.34 1.23 -1.95
CA ARG A 37 6.44 2.13 -1.57
C ARG A 37 7.12 2.78 -2.77
N SER A 38 7.22 2.09 -3.92
CA SER A 38 7.79 2.68 -5.13
C SER A 38 6.92 3.78 -5.74
N LEU A 39 5.66 3.90 -5.32
CA LEU A 39 4.80 5.03 -5.63
C LEU A 39 4.99 6.21 -4.68
N ILE A 40 5.62 6.06 -3.52
CA ILE A 40 5.78 7.18 -2.57
C ILE A 40 6.67 8.27 -3.20
N ARG A 41 6.23 9.53 -3.16
CA ARG A 41 6.99 10.71 -3.61
C ARG A 41 6.93 11.81 -2.58
N GLY A 42 8.06 12.47 -2.34
CA GLY A 42 8.14 13.59 -1.39
C GLY A 42 8.20 13.16 0.07
N CYS A 43 8.51 11.88 0.35
CA CYS A 43 8.76 11.38 1.70
C CYS A 43 10.02 10.49 1.71
N PRO A 44 11.21 11.08 1.92
CA PRO A 44 12.49 10.39 1.71
C PRO A 44 12.69 9.12 2.55
N ALA A 45 12.15 9.07 3.77
CA ALA A 45 12.32 7.92 4.65
C ALA A 45 11.55 6.67 4.16
N THR A 46 10.38 6.87 3.54
CA THR A 46 9.48 5.77 3.17
C THR A 46 9.43 5.46 1.69
N GLU A 47 9.90 6.38 0.83
CA GLU A 47 10.07 6.13 -0.60
C GLU A 47 11.04 4.96 -0.90
N ALA A 48 11.05 4.52 -2.16
CA ALA A 48 11.92 3.42 -2.57
C ALA A 48 13.40 3.79 -2.33
N GLY A 49 14.09 2.96 -1.55
CA GLY A 49 15.49 3.20 -1.16
C GLY A 49 15.64 4.05 0.12
N GLY A 50 14.54 4.55 0.69
CA GLY A 50 14.53 5.21 1.99
C GLY A 50 14.82 4.25 3.15
N SER A 51 15.01 4.82 4.34
CA SER A 51 15.41 4.13 5.56
C SER A 51 14.37 3.14 6.13
N CYS A 52 13.09 3.23 5.73
CA CYS A 52 12.07 2.26 6.17
C CYS A 52 12.42 0.85 5.72
N SER A 53 12.61 -0.05 6.69
CA SER A 53 13.13 -1.41 6.49
C SER A 53 12.08 -2.44 6.05
N VAL A 54 10.80 -2.08 6.04
CA VAL A 54 9.71 -2.95 5.57
C VAL A 54 9.79 -3.16 4.05
N LYS A 55 10.19 -4.35 3.62
CA LYS A 55 10.41 -4.65 2.20
C LYS A 55 10.15 -6.13 1.91
N LYS A 56 9.30 -6.40 0.90
CA LYS A 56 9.04 -7.77 0.43
C LYS A 56 10.36 -8.46 0.04
N GLY A 57 10.53 -9.70 0.52
CA GLY A 57 11.73 -10.51 0.25
C GLY A 57 12.97 -10.12 1.06
N ALA A 58 12.87 -9.10 1.94
CA ALA A 58 13.93 -8.74 2.86
C ALA A 58 13.45 -8.82 4.32
N CYS A 59 12.40 -8.08 4.67
CA CYS A 59 11.90 -8.01 6.05
C CYS A 59 10.41 -7.65 6.05
N LEU A 60 9.56 -8.57 6.54
CA LEU A 60 8.11 -8.41 6.68
C LEU A 60 7.58 -8.65 8.09
N ALA A 61 8.43 -9.05 9.05
CA ALA A 61 8.05 -9.14 10.45
C ALA A 61 7.73 -7.75 11.03
N ARG A 62 6.98 -7.68 12.12
CA ARG A 62 6.70 -6.39 12.79
C ARG A 62 7.96 -5.64 13.20
N SER A 63 8.99 -6.37 13.61
CA SER A 63 10.30 -5.82 13.99
C SER A 63 11.02 -5.09 12.84
N CYS A 64 10.58 -5.28 11.60
CA CYS A 64 11.11 -4.57 10.43
C CYS A 64 10.66 -3.11 10.35
N ARG A 65 9.65 -2.74 11.15
CA ARG A 65 9.11 -1.40 11.19
C ARG A 65 9.68 -0.65 12.40
N ASP A 66 10.31 0.47 12.12
CA ASP A 66 10.79 1.45 13.09
C ASP A 66 10.22 2.84 12.76
N ASP A 67 10.70 3.86 13.47
CA ASP A 67 10.24 5.25 13.31
C ASP A 67 10.47 5.82 11.90
N SER A 68 11.40 5.26 11.13
CA SER A 68 11.61 5.70 9.76
C SER A 68 10.45 5.35 8.83
N CYS A 69 9.57 4.43 9.25
CA CYS A 69 8.35 4.08 8.54
C CYS A 69 7.16 4.98 8.89
N ASN A 70 7.28 5.93 9.83
CA ASN A 70 6.20 6.82 10.29
C ASN A 70 5.67 7.79 9.23
N GLY A 71 6.31 7.85 8.05
CA GLY A 71 5.93 8.73 6.97
C GLY A 71 6.34 10.18 7.24
N CYS A 72 5.56 11.09 6.69
CA CYS A 72 5.76 12.53 6.65
C CYS A 72 4.48 13.26 7.08
N GLY A 73 4.47 14.60 6.99
CA GLY A 73 3.32 15.41 7.38
C GLY A 73 2.03 15.06 6.60
N ASN A 74 0.88 15.15 7.24
CA ASN A 74 -0.39 14.87 6.55
C ASN A 74 -0.61 15.83 5.37
N PHE A 75 -1.02 15.29 4.24
CA PHE A 75 -1.29 15.98 2.98
C PHE A 75 -0.15 16.88 2.50
N GLY A 76 1.11 16.51 2.78
CA GLY A 76 2.31 17.23 2.34
C GLY A 76 2.91 16.74 1.03
N GLY A 77 2.32 15.74 0.39
CA GLY A 77 2.85 15.14 -0.83
C GLY A 77 2.65 16.01 -2.08
N PRO A 78 3.43 15.75 -3.14
CA PRO A 78 3.49 16.63 -4.31
C PRO A 78 2.18 16.67 -5.12
N ALA A 79 1.39 15.60 -5.12
CA ALA A 79 0.18 15.51 -5.93
C ALA A 79 -1.07 15.96 -5.14
N ASN A 80 -1.24 17.28 -4.99
CA ASN A 80 -2.33 17.88 -4.21
C ASN A 80 -2.41 17.33 -2.78
N GLY A 81 -1.24 17.16 -2.15
CA GLY A 81 -1.07 16.62 -0.81
C GLY A 81 -0.84 15.12 -0.75
N CYS A 82 -1.08 14.36 -1.83
CA CYS A 82 -0.82 12.94 -1.86
C CYS A 82 0.65 12.64 -2.16
N TYR A 83 1.21 11.71 -1.40
CA TYR A 83 2.58 11.24 -1.53
C TYR A 83 2.74 10.26 -2.69
N TRP A 84 2.36 10.65 -3.90
CA TRP A 84 2.50 9.83 -5.12
C TRP A 84 2.72 10.70 -6.38
N PRO A 85 3.04 10.13 -7.55
CA PRO A 85 3.15 10.92 -8.78
C PRO A 85 1.83 11.56 -9.20
N HIS A 86 1.89 12.75 -9.81
CA HIS A 86 0.72 13.51 -10.27
C HIS A 86 -0.19 12.78 -11.28
N TYR A 87 0.33 11.76 -11.97
CA TYR A 87 -0.45 10.97 -12.92
C TYR A 87 -1.28 9.87 -12.26
N ILE A 88 -1.07 9.57 -10.97
CA ILE A 88 -1.88 8.64 -10.21
C ILE A 88 -3.19 9.34 -9.82
N GLN A 89 -4.31 8.71 -10.16
CA GLN A 89 -5.65 9.16 -9.81
C GLN A 89 -6.26 8.20 -8.78
N GLY A 90 -7.15 8.72 -7.93
CA GLY A 90 -7.90 7.95 -6.92
C GLY A 90 -7.90 8.64 -5.56
N ALA A 91 -8.44 7.95 -4.56
CA ALA A 91 -8.54 8.47 -3.20
C ALA A 91 -7.15 8.57 -2.52
N CYS A 92 -6.87 9.72 -1.91
CA CYS A 92 -5.66 9.97 -1.15
C CYS A 92 -5.74 9.31 0.24
N THR A 93 -5.57 7.99 0.29
CA THR A 93 -5.87 7.21 1.50
C THR A 93 -4.94 6.01 1.63
N LEU A 94 -5.26 5.11 2.56
CA LEU A 94 -4.58 3.84 2.74
C LEU A 94 -4.97 2.83 1.66
N TYR A 95 -4.01 2.00 1.27
CA TYR A 95 -4.25 0.88 0.36
C TYR A 95 -3.59 -0.39 0.86
N TRP A 96 -4.32 -1.50 0.75
CA TRP A 96 -3.79 -2.82 1.03
C TRP A 96 -2.60 -3.17 0.13
N SER A 97 -1.56 -3.75 0.72
CA SER A 97 -0.58 -4.53 -0.05
C SER A 97 -0.88 -6.02 0.04
N SER A 98 -0.38 -6.83 -0.88
CA SER A 98 -0.40 -8.30 -0.81
C SER A 98 0.67 -8.88 0.12
N SER A 99 1.40 -8.04 0.85
CA SER A 99 2.47 -8.50 1.76
C SER A 99 1.91 -8.73 3.16
N PRO A 100 1.90 -9.98 3.67
CA PRO A 100 1.49 -10.25 5.04
C PRO A 100 2.52 -9.68 6.02
N VAL A 101 2.10 -9.49 7.27
CA VAL A 101 3.03 -9.37 8.39
C VAL A 101 3.59 -10.76 8.67
N GLY A 102 4.91 -10.90 8.64
CA GLY A 102 5.57 -12.22 8.57
C GLY A 102 5.43 -13.06 9.84
N ASP A 103 5.16 -12.41 10.97
CA ASP A 103 5.06 -12.98 12.31
C ASP A 103 3.67 -12.81 12.94
N ASP A 104 2.67 -12.37 12.16
CA ASP A 104 1.28 -12.21 12.60
C ASP A 104 0.30 -12.39 11.43
N ASP A 105 -0.57 -13.39 11.49
CA ASP A 105 -1.54 -13.73 10.44
C ASP A 105 -2.79 -12.82 10.45
N GLY A 106 -2.98 -12.03 11.50
CA GLY A 106 -4.09 -11.09 11.64
C GLY A 106 -3.91 -9.80 10.85
N TYR A 107 -2.72 -9.53 10.29
CA TYR A 107 -2.37 -8.25 9.70
C TYR A 107 -1.64 -8.35 8.35
N ALA A 108 -1.76 -7.28 7.56
CA ALA A 108 -1.03 -7.09 6.32
C ALA A 108 -0.51 -5.65 6.21
N TRP A 109 0.62 -5.49 5.51
CA TRP A 109 1.22 -4.19 5.31
C TRP A 109 0.37 -3.31 4.41
N HIS A 110 0.33 -2.02 4.72
CA HIS A 110 -0.37 -1.00 3.93
C HIS A 110 0.45 0.29 3.86
N VAL A 111 0.11 1.14 2.90
CA VAL A 111 0.67 2.49 2.73
C VAL A 111 -0.44 3.51 2.78
N PHE A 112 -0.30 4.53 3.62
CA PHE A 112 -1.16 5.71 3.65
C PHE A 112 -0.59 6.78 2.71
N PHE A 113 -1.21 7.00 1.54
CA PHE A 113 -0.70 8.03 0.62
C PHE A 113 -1.03 9.46 1.04
N ASN A 114 -1.87 9.67 2.06
CA ASN A 114 -2.08 10.99 2.66
C ASN A 114 -0.94 11.40 3.61
N SER A 115 -0.10 10.46 4.08
CA SER A 115 1.03 10.78 4.99
C SER A 115 2.35 10.12 4.59
N GLY A 116 2.38 9.22 3.60
CA GLY A 116 3.55 8.43 3.26
C GLY A 116 3.91 7.37 4.32
N LEU A 117 3.00 7.08 5.26
CA LEU A 117 3.20 6.12 6.36
C LEU A 117 3.13 4.67 5.84
N VAL A 118 4.08 3.84 6.30
CA VAL A 118 4.09 2.38 6.12
C VAL A 118 3.76 1.71 7.45
N TYR A 119 2.70 0.91 7.48
CA TYR A 119 2.11 0.45 8.75
C TYR A 119 1.47 -0.93 8.64
N ASP A 120 1.33 -1.59 9.80
CA ASP A 120 0.73 -2.91 9.98
C ASP A 120 -0.41 -2.96 11.03
N GLY A 121 -0.50 -2.00 11.95
CA GLY A 121 -1.27 -2.16 13.20
C GLY A 121 -2.71 -1.63 13.26
N TYR A 122 -3.24 -0.96 12.23
CA TYR A 122 -4.57 -0.31 12.33
C TYR A 122 -5.76 -1.18 11.91
N PHE A 123 -5.54 -2.13 11.00
CA PHE A 123 -6.63 -2.89 10.38
C PHE A 123 -6.30 -4.37 10.37
N PHE A 124 -7.16 -5.16 11.02
CA PHE A 124 -7.15 -6.61 10.84
C PHE A 124 -7.39 -6.94 9.38
N VAL A 125 -6.85 -8.06 8.89
CA VAL A 125 -7.10 -8.55 7.54
C VAL A 125 -8.59 -8.76 7.22
N SER A 126 -9.45 -8.85 8.24
CA SER A 126 -10.91 -8.90 8.12
C SER A 126 -11.58 -7.54 7.89
N SER A 127 -10.87 -6.43 8.11
CA SER A 127 -11.38 -5.07 7.98
C SER A 127 -11.45 -4.63 6.52
N GLY A 128 -12.46 -3.82 6.19
CA GLY A 128 -12.56 -3.20 4.87
C GLY A 128 -11.49 -2.14 4.67
N SER A 129 -10.76 -2.18 3.55
CA SER A 129 -9.96 -1.03 3.10
C SER A 129 -9.92 -0.93 1.57
N PRO A 130 -9.60 0.26 1.03
CA PRO A 130 -9.57 0.49 -0.40
C PRO A 130 -8.57 -0.39 -1.14
N VAL A 131 -8.93 -0.79 -2.35
CA VAL A 131 -8.11 -1.66 -3.20
C VAL A 131 -7.63 -0.89 -4.43
N ARG A 132 -6.34 -1.05 -4.76
CA ARG A 132 -5.76 -0.61 -6.03
C ARG A 132 -4.99 -1.78 -6.63
N CYS A 133 -5.47 -2.32 -7.73
CA CYS A 133 -4.81 -3.44 -8.40
C CYS A 133 -3.67 -2.97 -9.32
N VAL A 134 -2.66 -3.81 -9.49
CA VAL A 134 -1.54 -3.63 -10.43
C VAL A 134 -1.41 -4.85 -11.33
N ARG A 135 -0.73 -4.69 -12.47
CA ARG A 135 -0.44 -5.75 -13.44
C ARG A 135 1.01 -5.63 -13.87
#